data_AF-A0A0Q5DWF3-F1
#
_entry.id   AF-A0A0Q5DWF3-F1
#
_cell.length_a   1.000
_cell.length_b   1.000
_cell.length_c   1.000
_cell.angle_alpha   90.00
_cell.angle_beta   90.00
_cell.angle_gamma   90.00
#
_symmetry.space_group_name_H-M   'P 1'
#
loop_
_entity.id
_entity.type
_entity.pdbx_description
1 polymer ?
#
loop_
_entity_poly.entity_id
_entity_poly.type
_entity_poly.pdbx_seq_one_letter_code
_entity_poly.pdbx_strand_id
1 'polypeptide(L)'
;MYAHHQRLDSEGVLELRREGGRFLKNLREARGLSQRQLAALVGAEYYTFISQLETGRGRIPPDRYRAWAAALEVPARDLVRDLMRFYDPLTHEILFADAEPAPPADG
;
A
#
# COMPACT_ATOMS: atom_id res chain seq x y z
N MET A 1 -2.51 -0.68 26.72
CA MET A 1 -1.97 -1.69 25.78
C MET A 1 -3.10 -2.63 25.42
N TYR A 2 -3.66 -2.51 24.21
CA TYR A 2 -4.66 -3.46 23.74
C TYR A 2 -3.94 -4.67 23.14
N ALA A 3 -3.73 -5.66 24.00
CA ALA A 3 -3.39 -7.02 23.60
C ALA A 3 -4.66 -7.86 23.73
N HIS A 4 -5.36 -8.13 22.62
CA HIS A 4 -6.13 -9.37 22.50
C HIS A 4 -6.63 -9.61 21.08
N HIS A 5 -6.43 -10.86 20.66
CA HIS A 5 -7.14 -11.60 19.61
C HIS A 5 -7.03 -11.06 18.18
N GLN A 6 -6.49 -11.78 17.22
CA GLN A 6 -6.02 -13.15 17.17
C GLN A 6 -5.24 -13.25 15.85
N ARG A 7 -4.31 -14.19 15.80
CA ARG A 7 -3.67 -14.72 14.61
C ARG A 7 -4.63 -14.81 13.41
N LEU A 8 -4.80 -13.72 12.65
CA LEU A 8 -5.01 -13.83 11.22
C LEU A 8 -3.70 -14.44 10.76
N ASP A 9 -3.74 -15.72 10.42
CA ASP A 9 -2.59 -16.62 10.31
C ASP A 9 -1.32 -15.89 9.88
N SER A 10 -0.25 -16.00 10.67
CA SER A 10 1.01 -15.30 10.40
C SER A 10 1.51 -15.54 8.98
N GLU A 11 1.13 -16.67 8.37
CA GLU A 11 1.36 -16.99 6.97
C GLU A 11 0.45 -16.20 6.01
N GLY A 12 -0.87 -16.14 6.24
CA GLY A 12 -1.79 -15.37 5.39
C GLY A 12 -1.52 -13.86 5.44
N VAL A 13 -1.22 -13.32 6.62
CA VAL A 13 -0.80 -11.92 6.76
C VAL A 13 0.54 -11.67 6.06
N LEU A 14 1.48 -12.61 6.13
CA LEU A 14 2.75 -12.49 5.42
C LEU A 14 2.57 -12.58 3.90
N GLU A 15 1.66 -13.43 3.42
CA GLU A 15 1.38 -13.56 1.99
C GLU A 15 0.72 -12.29 1.45
N LEU A 16 -0.27 -11.72 2.15
CA LEU A 16 -0.86 -10.42 1.80
C LEU A 16 0.19 -9.29 1.79
N ARG A 17 1.17 -9.31 2.71
CA ARG A 17 2.29 -8.35 2.68
C ARG A 17 3.13 -8.51 1.42
N ARG A 18 3.42 -9.74 1.02
CA ARG A 18 4.17 -10.01 -0.22
C ARG A 18 3.39 -9.59 -1.45
N GLU A 19 2.07 -9.80 -1.47
CA GLU A 19 1.19 -9.28 -2.53
C GLU A 19 1.23 -7.76 -2.63
N GLY A 20 1.10 -7.07 -1.49
CA GLY A 20 1.25 -5.62 -1.45
C GLY A 20 2.63 -5.13 -1.89
N GLY A 21 3.68 -5.87 -1.56
CA GLY A 21 5.04 -5.61 -2.04
C GLY A 21 5.17 -5.76 -3.56
N ARG A 22 4.61 -6.85 -4.12
CA ARG A 22 4.55 -7.06 -5.58
C ARG A 22 3.75 -5.96 -6.29
N PHE A 23 2.64 -5.52 -5.71
CA PHE A 23 1.86 -4.40 -6.22
C PHE A 23 2.69 -3.11 -6.30
N LEU A 24 3.41 -2.74 -5.23
CA LEU A 24 4.30 -1.58 -5.24
C LEU A 24 5.43 -1.70 -6.27
N LYS A 25 6.03 -2.89 -6.37
CA LYS A 25 7.04 -3.20 -7.37
C LYS A 25 6.52 -2.95 -8.78
N ASN A 26 5.31 -3.43 -9.09
CA ASN A 26 4.70 -3.26 -10.41
C ASN A 26 4.45 -1.78 -10.73
N LEU A 27 3.97 -0.98 -9.77
CA LEU A 27 3.81 0.47 -9.95
C LEU A 27 5.16 1.15 -10.24
N ARG A 28 6.22 0.78 -9.50
CA ARG A 28 7.56 1.30 -9.72
C ARG A 28 8.07 0.94 -11.12
N GLU A 29 7.90 -0.30 -11.55
CA GLU A 29 8.40 -0.79 -12.84
C GLU A 29 7.61 -0.22 -14.01
N ALA A 30 6.30 -0.01 -13.86
CA ALA A 30 5.48 0.71 -14.84
C ALA A 30 5.95 2.16 -15.05
N ARG A 31 6.55 2.77 -14.02
CA ARG A 31 7.19 4.10 -14.09
C ARG A 31 8.61 4.06 -14.67
N GLY A 32 9.14 2.88 -14.99
CA GLY A 32 10.52 2.70 -15.46
C GLY A 32 11.59 3.01 -14.39
N LEU A 33 11.22 3.02 -13.11
CA LEU A 33 12.11 3.41 -12.02
C LEU A 33 12.86 2.19 -11.46
N SER A 34 14.16 2.33 -11.21
CA SER A 34 14.89 1.43 -10.30
C SER A 34 14.50 1.71 -8.84
N GLN A 35 14.76 0.75 -7.94
CA GLN A 35 14.55 0.95 -6.49
C GLN A 35 15.32 2.16 -5.96
N ARG A 36 16.55 2.40 -6.45
CA ARG A 36 17.37 3.55 -6.07
C ARG A 36 16.75 4.88 -6.51
N GLN A 37 16.19 4.94 -7.71
CA GLN A 37 15.50 6.14 -8.20
C GLN A 37 14.23 6.41 -7.39
N LEU A 38 13.43 5.38 -7.11
CA LEU A 38 12.25 5.55 -6.25
C LEU A 38 12.64 6.03 -4.86
N ALA A 39 13.69 5.46 -4.25
CA ALA A 39 14.21 5.88 -2.95
C ALA A 39 14.55 7.37 -2.92
N ALA A 40 15.24 7.88 -3.94
CA ALA A 40 15.56 9.30 -4.07
C ALA A 40 14.30 10.17 -4.17
N LEU A 41 13.32 9.77 -4.98
CA LEU A 41 12.06 10.53 -5.14
C LEU A 41 11.24 10.60 -3.86
N VAL A 42 11.20 9.51 -3.07
CA VAL A 42 10.43 9.48 -1.82
C VAL A 42 11.22 9.97 -0.60
N GLY A 43 12.46 10.43 -0.78
CA GLY A 43 13.35 10.86 0.30
C GLY A 43 13.72 9.73 1.28
N ALA A 44 13.83 8.48 0.81
CA ALA A 44 14.34 7.39 1.62
C ALA A 44 15.87 7.44 1.66
N GLU A 45 16.44 7.44 2.87
CA GLU A 45 17.90 7.49 3.10
C GLU A 45 18.62 6.29 2.45
N TYR A 46 17.98 5.12 2.45
CA TYR A 46 18.54 3.88 1.89
C TYR A 46 17.56 3.20 0.92
N TYR A 47 18.05 2.77 -0.24
CA TYR A 47 17.25 2.03 -1.23
C TYR A 47 16.78 0.66 -0.73
N THR A 48 17.46 0.09 0.26
CA THR A 48 17.07 -1.17 0.92
C THR A 48 15.71 -1.07 1.59
N PHE A 49 15.27 0.15 1.92
CA PHE A 49 13.90 0.40 2.36
C PHE A 49 12.88 0.02 1.27
N ILE A 50 13.16 0.36 0.00
CA ILE A 50 12.28 0.02 -1.13
C ILE A 50 12.21 -1.50 -1.31
N SER A 51 13.35 -2.19 -1.29
CA SER A 51 13.37 -3.65 -1.45
C SER A 51 12.68 -4.39 -0.31
N GLN A 52 12.79 -3.89 0.93
CA GLN A 52 12.05 -4.44 2.08
C GLN A 52 10.55 -4.34 1.87
N LEU A 53 10.04 -3.19 1.40
CA LEU A 53 8.62 -3.02 1.10
C LEU A 53 8.16 -3.92 -0.03
N GLU A 54 8.91 -3.99 -1.13
CA GLU A 54 8.59 -4.81 -2.30
C GLU A 54 8.62 -6.32 -2.02
N THR A 55 9.33 -6.75 -0.96
CA THR A 55 9.38 -8.14 -0.52
C THR A 55 8.43 -8.45 0.66
N GLY A 56 7.57 -7.50 1.03
CA GLY A 56 6.58 -7.64 2.10
C GLY A 56 7.16 -7.53 3.52
N ARG A 57 8.43 -7.14 3.67
CA ARG A 57 9.10 -6.93 4.96
C ARG A 57 8.95 -5.50 5.47
N GLY A 58 7.73 -4.96 5.41
CA GLY A 58 7.40 -3.62 5.88
C GLY A 58 6.12 -3.08 5.28
N ARG A 59 5.81 -1.83 5.61
CA ARG A 59 4.71 -1.04 5.03
C ARG A 59 5.20 0.38 4.80
N ILE A 60 4.61 1.07 3.83
CA ILE A 60 4.81 2.51 3.69
C ILE A 60 4.22 3.20 4.94
N PRO A 61 5.01 4.03 5.66
CA PRO A 61 4.51 4.82 6.77
C PRO A 61 3.38 5.75 6.32
N PRO A 62 2.28 5.91 7.09
CA PRO A 62 1.12 6.69 6.65
C PRO A 62 1.41 8.16 6.30
N ASP A 63 2.35 8.79 7.01
CA ASP A 63 2.83 10.15 6.77
C ASP A 63 3.55 10.29 5.40
N ARG A 64 3.97 9.17 4.80
CA ARG A 64 4.69 9.13 3.52
C ARG A 64 3.83 8.80 2.32
N TYR A 65 2.54 8.47 2.49
CA TYR A 65 1.69 8.08 1.36
C TYR A 65 1.64 9.12 0.24
N ARG A 66 1.62 10.41 0.57
CA ARG A 66 1.60 11.47 -0.46
C ARG A 66 2.91 11.53 -1.26
N ALA A 67 4.06 11.35 -0.61
CA ALA A 67 5.35 11.33 -1.30
C ALA A 67 5.45 10.12 -2.24
N TRP A 68 4.96 8.95 -1.82
CA TRP A 68 4.91 7.74 -2.64
C TRP A 68 3.95 7.89 -3.82
N ALA A 69 2.75 8.42 -3.58
CA ALA A 69 1.76 8.71 -4.61
C ALA A 69 2.34 9.65 -5.68
N ALA A 70 3.01 10.73 -5.27
CA ALA A 70 3.66 11.66 -6.17
C ALA A 70 4.78 10.98 -6.99
N ALA A 71 5.67 10.21 -6.35
CA ALA A 71 6.76 9.53 -7.04
C ALA A 71 6.25 8.49 -8.06
N LEU A 72 5.18 7.78 -7.73
CA LEU A 72 4.57 6.75 -8.57
C LEU A 72 3.54 7.30 -9.56
N GLU A 73 3.25 8.61 -9.56
CA GLU A 73 2.22 9.25 -10.39
C GLU A 73 0.83 8.59 -10.26
N VAL A 74 0.48 8.17 -9.04
CA VAL A 74 -0.83 7.61 -8.71
C VAL A 74 -1.56 8.58 -7.79
N PRO A 75 -2.86 8.85 -7.97
CA PRO A 75 -3.62 9.63 -7.01
C PRO A 75 -3.51 9.03 -5.60
N ALA A 76 -3.21 9.85 -4.59
CA ALA A 76 -2.92 9.35 -3.24
C ALA A 76 -4.08 8.53 -2.64
N ARG A 77 -5.33 8.90 -2.96
CA ARG A 77 -6.52 8.15 -2.55
C ARG A 77 -6.52 6.73 -3.12
N ASP A 78 -6.23 6.59 -4.40
CA ASP A 78 -6.23 5.30 -5.08
C ASP A 78 -5.10 4.41 -4.57
N LEU A 79 -3.89 4.98 -4.43
CA LEU A 79 -2.76 4.26 -3.86
C LEU A 79 -3.07 3.71 -2.45
N VAL A 80 -3.63 4.55 -1.56
CA VAL A 80 -3.94 4.13 -0.20
C VAL A 80 -5.06 3.11 -0.17
N ARG A 81 -6.13 3.29 -0.96
CA ARG A 81 -7.21 2.30 -1.09
C ARG A 81 -6.65 0.94 -1.51
N ASP A 82 -5.85 0.89 -2.55
CA ASP A 82 -5.31 -0.38 -3.06
C ASP A 82 -4.31 -1.01 -2.09
N LEU A 83 -3.47 -0.21 -1.41
CA LEU A 83 -2.58 -0.71 -0.37
C LEU A 83 -3.33 -1.27 0.84
N MET A 84 -4.47 -0.69 1.22
CA MET A 84 -5.25 -1.14 2.37
C MET A 84 -5.77 -2.57 2.19
N ARG A 85 -6.06 -3.02 0.97
CA ARG A 85 -6.41 -4.42 0.65
C ARG A 85 -5.38 -5.41 1.19
N PHE A 86 -4.12 -5.00 1.25
CA PHE A 86 -3.01 -5.81 1.77
C PHE A 86 -2.67 -5.44 3.21
N TYR A 87 -2.70 -4.16 3.55
CA TYR A 87 -2.21 -3.61 4.83
C TYR A 87 -3.17 -3.86 5.98
N ASP A 88 -4.45 -3.71 5.73
CA ASP A 88 -5.52 -3.89 6.69
C ASP A 88 -6.81 -4.26 5.93
N PRO A 89 -6.95 -5.53 5.52
CA PRO A 89 -8.06 -5.98 4.69
C PRO A 89 -9.43 -5.73 5.35
N LEU A 90 -9.49 -5.84 6.68
CA LEU A 90 -10.72 -5.58 7.45
C LEU A 90 -11.11 -4.11 7.38
N THR A 91 -10.17 -3.19 7.62
CA THR A 91 -10.44 -1.76 7.46
C THR A 91 -10.79 -1.41 6.02
N HIS A 92 -10.14 -2.04 5.03
CA HIS A 92 -10.50 -1.86 3.62
C HIS A 92 -11.94 -2.31 3.34
N GLU A 93 -12.35 -3.48 3.84
CA GLU A 93 -13.71 -4.00 3.69
C GLU A 93 -14.74 -3.02 4.26
N ILE A 94 -14.56 -2.58 5.52
CA ILE A 94 -15.46 -1.63 6.19
C ILE A 94 -15.58 -0.30 5.42
N LEU A 95 -14.47 0.20 4.85
CA LEU A 95 -14.44 1.50 4.19
C LEU A 95 -14.87 1.47 2.73
N PHE A 96 -14.75 0.33 2.04
CA PHE A 96 -14.85 0.26 0.58
C PHE A 96 -15.66 -0.90 0.01
N ALA A 97 -15.99 -1.94 0.78
CA ALA A 97 -16.82 -3.06 0.29
C ALA A 97 -18.33 -2.75 0.36
N ASP A 98 -18.74 -1.93 1.33
CA ASP A 98 -20.15 -1.55 1.53
C ASP A 98 -20.53 -0.23 0.84
N ALA A 99 -19.62 0.37 0.07
CA ALA A 99 -19.92 1.54 -0.74
C ALA A 99 -20.71 1.12 -2.00
N GLU A 100 -22.00 0.85 -1.80
CA GLU A 100 -22.99 0.83 -2.89
C GLU A 100 -22.81 2.13 -3.70
N PRO A 101 -22.72 2.08 -5.05
CA PRO A 101 -22.62 3.28 -5.84
C PRO A 101 -23.82 4.16 -5.50
N ALA A 102 -23.56 5.37 -4.99
CA ALA A 102 -24.61 6.33 -4.72
C ALA A 102 -25.52 6.40 -5.96
N PRO A 103 -26.85 6.24 -5.82
CA PRO A 103 -27.75 6.32 -6.95
C PRO A 103 -27.48 7.65 -7.68
N PRO A 104 -27.53 7.66 -9.03
CA PRO A 104 -27.30 8.89 -9.77
C PRO A 104 -28.20 9.97 -9.17
N ALA A 105 -27.60 11.11 -8.82
CA ALA A 105 -28.35 12.27 -8.40
C ALA A 105 -29.16 12.72 -9.62
N ASP A 106 -30.41 12.28 -9.68
CA ASP A 106 -31.37 12.74 -10.67
C ASP A 106 -31.47 14.28 -10.54
N GLY A 107 -31.13 14.96 -11.63
CA GLY A 107 -31.32 16.39 -11.83
C GLY A 107 -32.60 16.67 -12.62
#